data_AF-A0A6A4AYR8-F1
#
_entry.id   AF-A0A6A4AYR8-F1
#
_cell.length_a   1.000
_cell.length_b   1.000
_cell.length_c   1.000
_cell.angle_alpha   90.00
_cell.angle_beta   90.00
_cell.angle_gamma   90.00
#
_symmetry.space_group_name_H-M   'P 1'
#
loop_
_entity.id
_entity.type
_entity.pdbx_description
1 polymer ?
#
loop_
_entity_poly.entity_id
_entity_poly.type
_entity_poly.pdbx_seq_one_letter_code
_entity_poly.pdbx_strand_id
1 'polypeptide(L)' 'SAEMVAAGQTTVDAVVATWIKSAGAYLYSDLKFIGPGYNYDSSKQYKHYWVLDMANADGEVCL' A
#
# COMPACT_ATOMS: atom_id res chain seq x y z
N SER A 1 0.35 13.33 -0.45
CA SER A 1 0.58 11.93 -0.11
C SER A 1 -0.74 11.16 -0.19
N ALA A 2 -0.68 9.84 -0.19
CA ALA A 2 -1.81 8.93 -0.09
C ALA A 2 -1.38 7.70 0.73
N GLU A 3 -2.32 7.08 1.43
CA GLU A 3 -2.11 5.83 2.17
C GLU A 3 -3.20 4.85 1.76
N MET A 4 -2.80 3.62 1.42
CA MET A 4 -3.73 2.53 1.17
C MET A 4 -3.51 1.42 2.17
N VAL A 5 -4.57 1.00 2.83
CA VAL A 5 -4.54 -0.07 3.83
C VAL A 5 -5.38 -1.25 3.37
N ALA A 6 -4.93 -2.46 3.71
CA ALA A 6 -5.67 -3.69 3.45
C ALA A 6 -5.33 -4.75 4.49
N ALA A 7 -6.27 -5.67 4.71
CA ALA A 7 -6.10 -6.75 5.66
C ALA A 7 -6.75 -8.04 5.16
N GLY A 8 -6.11 -9.17 5.45
CA GLY A 8 -6.62 -10.51 5.15
C GLY A 8 -6.16 -11.11 3.82
N GLN A 9 -5.58 -10.32 2.92
CA GLN A 9 -4.98 -10.83 1.68
C GLN A 9 -3.67 -11.56 2.01
N THR A 10 -3.54 -12.81 1.55
CA THR A 10 -2.41 -13.68 1.88
C THR A 10 -1.23 -13.51 0.92
N THR A 11 -1.41 -12.81 -0.20
CA THR A 11 -0.40 -12.59 -1.25
C THR A 11 -0.35 -11.14 -1.67
N VAL A 12 0.81 -10.73 -2.20
CA VAL A 12 1.01 -9.39 -2.79
C VAL A 12 0.03 -9.13 -3.94
N ASP A 13 -0.16 -10.12 -4.83
CA ASP A 13 -1.08 -9.97 -5.96
C ASP A 13 -2.52 -9.70 -5.50
N ALA A 14 -2.96 -10.37 -4.43
CA ALA A 14 -4.31 -10.19 -3.91
C ALA A 14 -4.53 -8.80 -3.30
N VAL A 15 -3.53 -8.25 -2.59
CA VAL A 15 -3.62 -6.90 -2.02
C VAL A 15 -3.53 -5.83 -3.10
N VAL A 16 -2.65 -6.00 -4.10
CA VAL A 16 -2.56 -5.08 -5.24
C VAL A 16 -3.84 -5.08 -6.06
N ALA A 17 -4.41 -6.26 -6.37
CA ALA A 17 -5.70 -6.34 -7.06
C ALA A 17 -6.83 -5.68 -6.27
N THR A 18 -6.80 -5.78 -4.94
CA THR A 18 -7.76 -5.11 -4.04
C THR A 18 -7.64 -3.59 -4.17
N TRP A 19 -6.43 -3.04 -4.08
CA TRP A 19 -6.20 -1.60 -4.22
C TRP A 19 -6.49 -1.08 -5.62
N ILE A 20 -6.19 -1.82 -6.68
CA ILE A 20 -6.58 -1.43 -8.05
C ILE A 20 -8.10 -1.21 -8.14
N LYS A 21 -8.88 -2.10 -7.51
CA LYS A 21 -10.35 -2.04 -7.55
C LYS A 21 -10.95 -0.93 -6.67
N SER A 22 -10.39 -0.68 -5.49
CA SER A 22 -10.97 0.25 -4.50
C SER A 22 -10.32 1.64 -4.47
N ALA A 23 -9.05 1.73 -4.84
CA ALA A 23 -8.18 2.89 -4.61
C ALA A 23 -7.23 3.15 -5.80
N GLY A 24 -7.52 2.60 -6.98
CA GLY A 24 -6.62 2.65 -8.14
C GLY A 24 -6.19 4.06 -8.55
N ALA A 25 -7.02 5.08 -8.32
CA ALA A 25 -6.66 6.47 -8.59
C ALA A 25 -5.40 6.94 -7.82
N TYR A 26 -5.18 6.43 -6.60
CA TYR A 26 -3.97 6.74 -5.83
C TYR A 26 -2.77 5.93 -6.33
N LEU A 27 -2.98 4.64 -6.64
CA LEU A 27 -1.93 3.77 -7.16
C LEU A 27 -1.38 4.26 -8.52
N TYR A 28 -2.21 4.89 -9.34
CA TYR A 28 -1.84 5.47 -10.63
C TYR A 28 -1.62 6.99 -10.58
N SER A 29 -1.42 7.55 -9.39
CA SER A 29 -1.14 8.98 -9.22
C SER A 29 0.30 9.35 -9.63
N ASP A 30 0.62 10.63 -9.56
CA ASP A 30 1.97 11.17 -9.79
C ASP A 30 2.87 11.13 -8.55
N LEU A 31 2.44 10.44 -7.47
CA LEU A 31 3.25 10.21 -6.27
C LEU A 31 4.37 9.21 -6.59
N LYS A 32 5.62 9.66 -6.48
CA LYS A 32 6.81 8.95 -6.98
C LYS A 32 7.46 8.07 -5.92
N PHE A 33 7.30 8.43 -4.65
CA PHE A 33 7.90 7.71 -3.54
C PHE A 33 6.89 6.76 -2.94
N ILE A 34 7.31 5.52 -2.72
CA ILE A 34 6.47 4.47 -2.14
C ILE A 34 7.13 3.85 -0.91
N GLY A 35 6.34 3.59 0.12
CA GLY A 35 6.70 2.89 1.34
C GLY A 35 5.75 1.71 1.58
N PRO A 36 6.07 0.50 1.11
CA PRO A 36 5.26 -0.67 1.39
C PRO A 36 5.52 -1.19 2.81
N GLY A 37 4.45 -1.47 3.53
CA GLY A 37 4.45 -2.09 4.85
C GLY A 37 3.71 -3.41 4.85
N TYR A 38 4.26 -4.42 5.52
CA TYR A 38 3.62 -5.70 5.75
C TYR A 38 3.85 -6.16 7.18
N ASN A 39 2.79 -6.64 7.83
CA ASN A 39 2.90 -7.32 9.11
C ASN A 39 2.02 -8.58 9.15
N TYR A 40 2.57 -9.64 9.75
CA TYR A 40 1.85 -10.86 10.05
C TYR A 40 1.67 -11.02 11.55
N ASP A 41 0.44 -11.24 12.00
CA ASP A 41 0.15 -11.57 13.38
C ASP A 41 -0.98 -12.61 13.46
N SER A 42 -0.61 -13.86 13.73
CA SER A 42 -1.56 -14.98 13.82
C SER A 42 -2.60 -14.84 14.93
N SER A 43 -2.37 -13.96 15.91
CA SER A 43 -3.31 -13.69 17.01
C SER A 43 -4.42 -12.71 16.63
N LYS A 44 -4.29 -12.00 15.51
CA LYS A 44 -5.25 -10.97 15.08
C LYS A 44 -6.23 -11.52 14.06
N GLN A 45 -7.39 -10.88 13.97
CA GLN A 45 -8.51 -11.29 13.12
C GLN A 45 -8.12 -11.57 11.66
N TYR A 46 -7.36 -10.67 11.04
CA TYR A 46 -7.07 -10.75 9.61
C TYR A 46 -5.72 -11.38 9.30
N LYS A 47 -4.87 -11.57 10.30
CA LYS A 47 -3.51 -12.16 10.22
C LYS A 47 -2.51 -11.39 9.36
N HIS A 48 -2.88 -10.99 8.16
CA HIS A 48 -2.06 -10.22 7.21
C HIS A 48 -2.54 -8.77 7.16
N TYR A 49 -1.62 -7.83 7.34
CA TYR A 49 -1.88 -6.39 7.29
C TYR A 49 -0.90 -5.75 6.32
N TRP A 50 -1.43 -4.90 5.44
CA TRP A 50 -0.69 -4.28 4.36
C TRP A 50 -0.95 -2.77 4.37
N VAL A 51 0.12 -2.01 4.13
CA VAL A 51 0.07 -0.57 3.89
C VAL A 51 0.88 -0.27 2.64
N LEU A 52 0.42 0.69 1.85
CA LEU A 52 1.24 1.37 0.86
C LEU A 52 1.11 2.87 1.08
N ASP A 53 2.18 3.47 1.59
CA ASP A 53 2.32 4.92 1.67
C ASP A 53 2.91 5.44 0.36
N MET A 54 2.33 6.52 -0.15
CA MET A 54 2.77 7.20 -1.36
C MET A 54 2.94 8.70 -1.09
N ALA A 55 4.05 9.29 -1.51
CA ALA A 55 4.35 10.69 -1.25
C ALA A 55 5.16 11.35 -2.37
N ASN A 56 5.15 12.67 -2.33
CA ASN A 56 6.05 13.59 -3.00
C ASN A 56 6.25 14.76 -2.03
N ALA A 57 7.47 15.27 -1.94
CA ALA A 57 7.76 16.59 -1.40
C ALA A 57 8.69 17.37 -2.35
N ASP A 58 8.67 18.69 -2.23
CA ASP A 58 9.48 19.56 -3.08
C ASP A 58 10.97 19.24 -2.92
N GLY A 59 11.65 19.00 -4.05
CA GLY A 59 13.07 18.70 -4.08
C GLY A 59 13.44 17.24 -3.73
N GLU A 60 12.48 16.36 -3.46
CA GLU A 60 12.76 14.93 -3.31
C GLU A 60 13.21 14.32 -4.64
N VAL A 61 14.31 13.56 -4.58
CA VAL A 61 14.86 12.83 -5.72
C VAL A 61 15.06 11.37 -5.32
N CYS A 62 14.64 10.44 -6.18
CA CYS A 62 15.12 9.06 -6.10
C CYS A 62 16.56 9.05 -6.58
N LEU A 63 17.48 8.67 -5.71
CA LEU A 63 18.89 8.44 -6.03
C LEU A 63 19.09 7.20 -6.90
#